data_AF-A0A3D1HJ49-F1
#
_entry.id   AF-A0A3D1HJ49-F1
#
_cell.length_a   1.000
_cell.length_b   1.000
_cell.length_c   1.000
_cell.angle_alpha   90.00
_cell.angle_beta   90.00
_cell.angle_gamma   90.00
#
_symmetry.space_group_name_H-M   'P 1'
#
loop_
_entity.id
_entity.type
_entity.pdbx_description
1 polymer ?
#
loop_
_entity_poly.entity_id
_entity_poly.type
_entity_poly.pdbx_seq_one_letter_code
_entity_poly.pdbx_strand_id
1 'polypeptide(L)'
;MIYRIVKGNGFKLHILVSKLEIAQNSNTLVDCDMNQAANTKVELVDGSCNSIELRHKVSGDAKNELICDFPDDIDIGCYAVKVSFVIGGIHLSSCESNMFLIVPFNRQSKIPVGIIDGEPCGLYNLKYYITTENSYDYKFWYGSSSANSVSELNKDELACDFNRASGKTFTIETTDSKPYIWFVCTSPITITQAGLPTAFNMEQVDNLYFYWSDELVAGNDNIYSIGD
;
A
#
# COMPACT_ATOMS: atom_id res chain seq x y z
N MET A 1 -6.62 -1.46 -23.40
CA MET A 1 -6.25 -2.77 -22.81
C MET A 1 -6.87 -2.82 -21.42
N ILE A 2 -7.52 -3.92 -21.01
CA ILE A 2 -8.19 -4.01 -19.71
C ILE A 2 -7.38 -4.93 -18.80
N TYR A 3 -6.96 -4.45 -17.62
CA TYR A 3 -6.27 -5.24 -16.62
C TYR A 3 -7.25 -6.12 -15.85
N ARG A 4 -7.14 -7.44 -15.99
CA ARG A 4 -7.95 -8.40 -15.23
C ARG A 4 -7.28 -8.72 -13.90
N ILE A 5 -7.86 -8.26 -12.80
CA ILE A 5 -7.34 -8.46 -11.44
C ILE A 5 -8.28 -9.41 -10.69
N VAL A 6 -7.72 -10.41 -10.01
CA VAL A 6 -8.52 -11.31 -9.16
C VAL A 6 -8.87 -10.57 -7.86
N LYS A 7 -10.14 -10.62 -7.44
CA LYS A 7 -10.59 -10.05 -6.15
C LYS A 7 -9.70 -10.53 -5.00
N GLY A 8 -9.39 -9.64 -4.05
CA GLY A 8 -8.44 -9.91 -2.97
C GLY A 8 -6.98 -9.54 -3.28
N ASN A 9 -6.67 -9.03 -4.47
CA ASN A 9 -5.32 -8.56 -4.80
C ASN A 9 -5.24 -7.04 -4.75
N GLY A 10 -4.52 -6.52 -3.76
CA GLY A 10 -4.07 -5.13 -3.71
C GLY A 10 -2.72 -4.94 -4.40
N PHE A 11 -2.50 -3.76 -4.99
CA PHE A 11 -1.27 -3.41 -5.69
C PHE A 11 -1.06 -1.89 -5.67
N LYS A 12 0.12 -1.42 -6.13
CA LYS A 12 0.34 0.00 -6.35
C LYS A 12 0.04 0.37 -7.79
N LEU A 13 -0.78 1.39 -7.95
CA LEU A 13 -1.00 2.06 -9.23
C LEU A 13 -0.13 3.31 -9.27
N HIS A 14 0.83 3.33 -10.18
CA HIS A 14 1.66 4.48 -10.45
C HIS A 14 1.07 5.28 -11.61
N ILE A 15 1.01 6.60 -11.44
CA ILE A 15 0.47 7.54 -12.42
C ILE A 15 1.51 8.63 -12.66
N LEU A 16 2.17 8.57 -13.82
CA LEU A 16 3.09 9.60 -14.29
C LEU A 16 2.29 10.74 -14.92
N VAL A 17 2.61 11.97 -14.54
CA VAL A 17 1.93 13.19 -15.00
C VAL A 17 2.90 14.05 -15.79
N SER A 18 2.66 14.20 -17.08
CA SER A 18 3.43 15.10 -17.94
C SER A 18 2.55 16.19 -18.51
N LYS A 19 3.13 17.36 -18.77
CA LYS A 19 2.52 18.50 -19.44
C LYS A 19 3.11 18.68 -20.83
N LEU A 20 2.26 18.79 -21.83
CA LEU A 20 2.59 19.21 -23.17
C LEU A 20 2.85 20.73 -23.17
N GLU A 21 4.12 21.08 -23.39
CA GLU A 21 4.52 22.46 -23.66
C GLU A 21 4.60 22.67 -25.17
N ILE A 22 3.82 23.65 -25.65
CA ILE A 22 3.74 24.01 -27.06
C ILE A 22 4.53 25.30 -27.24
N ALA A 23 5.62 25.23 -28.01
CA ALA A 23 6.41 26.38 -28.44
C ALA A 23 6.31 26.54 -29.96
N GLN A 24 6.72 27.71 -30.46
CA GLN A 24 6.52 28.13 -31.85
C GLN A 24 7.03 27.13 -32.91
N ASN A 25 8.00 26.25 -32.56
CA ASN A 25 8.55 25.20 -33.42
C ASN A 25 8.83 23.86 -32.72
N SER A 26 8.33 23.65 -31.49
CA SER A 26 8.58 22.40 -30.75
C SER A 26 7.46 22.10 -29.78
N ASN A 27 7.03 20.85 -29.75
CA ASN A 27 6.15 20.33 -28.73
C ASN A 27 6.94 19.34 -27.88
N THR A 28 6.99 19.55 -26.57
CA THR A 28 7.72 18.68 -25.66
C THR A 28 6.84 18.30 -24.48
N LEU A 29 6.93 17.04 -24.05
CA LEU A 29 6.35 16.62 -22.78
C LEU A 29 7.35 16.94 -21.68
N VAL A 30 6.90 17.66 -20.67
CA VAL A 30 7.67 18.06 -19.50
C VAL A 30 7.02 17.45 -18.27
N ASP A 31 7.83 16.90 -17.37
CA ASP A 31 7.35 16.30 -16.14
C ASP A 31 6.68 17.35 -15.24
N CYS A 32 5.45 17.06 -14.80
CA CYS A 32 4.67 17.97 -13.98
C CYS A 32 5.01 17.75 -12.50
N ASP A 33 5.52 18.77 -11.79
CA ASP A 33 5.79 18.65 -10.35
C ASP A 33 4.48 18.57 -9.54
N MET A 34 4.09 17.36 -9.16
CA MET A 34 2.86 17.08 -8.44
C MET A 34 2.89 17.55 -6.98
N ASN A 35 4.04 17.96 -6.44
CA ASN A 35 4.09 18.64 -5.14
C ASN A 35 3.47 20.04 -5.18
N GLN A 36 3.33 20.62 -6.37
CA GLN A 36 2.69 21.93 -6.58
C GLN A 36 1.19 21.80 -6.86
N ALA A 37 0.69 20.58 -7.01
CA ALA A 37 -0.72 20.31 -7.22
C ALA A 37 -1.49 20.37 -5.90
N ALA A 38 -2.68 20.98 -5.93
CA ALA A 38 -3.61 21.04 -4.82
C ALA A 38 -4.89 20.25 -5.14
N ASN A 39 -5.58 19.78 -4.09
CA ASN A 39 -6.83 19.03 -4.20
C ASN A 39 -6.73 17.81 -5.15
N THR A 40 -5.58 17.14 -5.14
CA THR A 40 -5.39 15.92 -5.94
C THR A 40 -6.34 14.85 -5.44
N LYS A 41 -7.05 14.22 -6.38
CA LYS A 41 -7.92 13.08 -6.16
C LYS A 41 -7.66 12.04 -7.22
N VAL A 42 -7.55 10.79 -6.78
CA VAL A 42 -7.50 9.63 -7.66
C VAL A 42 -8.68 8.75 -7.26
N GLU A 43 -9.55 8.43 -8.20
CA GLU A 43 -10.80 7.72 -7.96
C GLU A 43 -10.91 6.51 -8.87
N LEU A 44 -11.45 5.42 -8.33
CA LEU A 44 -12.00 4.32 -9.13
C LEU A 44 -13.48 4.58 -9.34
N VAL A 45 -13.92 4.57 -10.60
CA VAL A 45 -15.32 4.82 -10.96
C VAL A 45 -15.92 3.54 -11.52
N ASP A 46 -16.96 3.03 -10.88
CA ASP A 46 -17.65 1.82 -11.32
C ASP A 46 -18.65 2.11 -12.47
N GLY A 47 -19.21 1.04 -13.05
CA GLY A 47 -20.23 1.15 -14.10
C GLY A 47 -21.55 1.81 -13.67
N SER A 48 -21.77 1.98 -12.36
CA SER A 48 -22.94 2.65 -11.77
C SER A 48 -22.64 4.11 -11.39
N CYS A 49 -21.48 4.63 -11.76
CA CYS A 49 -20.98 5.97 -11.41
C CYS A 49 -20.72 6.20 -9.91
N ASN A 50 -20.58 5.14 -9.11
CA ASN A 50 -20.03 5.28 -7.77
C ASN A 50 -18.52 5.49 -7.87
N SER A 51 -17.98 6.38 -7.03
CA SER A 51 -16.54 6.61 -6.95
C SER A 51 -15.97 6.15 -5.61
N ILE A 52 -14.79 5.54 -5.68
CA ILE A 52 -13.97 5.13 -4.54
C ILE A 52 -12.67 5.93 -4.62
N GLU A 53 -12.43 6.80 -3.65
CA GLU A 53 -11.20 7.59 -3.60
C GLU A 53 -10.03 6.71 -3.14
N LEU A 54 -8.96 6.69 -3.92
CA LEU A 54 -7.73 6.00 -3.62
C LEU A 54 -6.81 6.87 -2.77
N ARG A 55 -6.23 6.26 -1.73
CA ARG A 55 -5.10 6.85 -1.01
C ARG A 55 -3.94 6.97 -1.98
N HIS A 56 -3.32 8.15 -2.00
CA HIS A 56 -2.20 8.43 -2.90
C HIS A 56 -1.16 9.32 -2.23
N LYS A 57 0.07 9.25 -2.74
CA LYS A 57 1.17 10.15 -2.40
C LYS A 57 1.96 10.53 -3.64
N VAL A 58 2.64 11.67 -3.60
CA VAL A 58 3.66 11.99 -4.60
C VAL A 58 4.91 11.15 -4.32
N SER A 59 5.52 10.59 -5.36
CA SER A 59 6.75 9.81 -5.25
C SER A 59 7.91 10.67 -4.74
N GLY A 60 8.73 10.11 -3.85
CA GLY A 60 9.92 10.78 -3.33
C GLY A 60 11.06 10.86 -4.35
N ASP A 61 11.12 9.89 -5.27
CA ASP A 61 12.16 9.78 -6.28
C ASP A 61 11.79 10.54 -7.57
N ALA A 62 10.50 10.58 -7.90
CA ALA A 62 9.97 11.22 -9.10
C ALA A 62 8.84 12.20 -8.75
N LYS A 63 9.11 13.51 -8.84
CA LYS A 63 8.13 14.54 -8.46
C LYS A 63 6.87 14.57 -9.33
N ASN A 64 6.89 13.91 -10.48
CA ASN A 64 5.78 13.83 -11.43
C ASN A 64 4.94 12.57 -11.31
N GLU A 65 5.13 11.79 -10.27
CA GLU A 65 4.49 10.51 -10.10
C GLU A 65 3.57 10.51 -8.88
N LEU A 66 2.34 10.06 -9.08
CA LEU A 66 1.42 9.68 -8.01
C LEU A 66 1.48 8.17 -7.81
N ILE A 67 1.69 7.73 -6.57
CA ILE A 67 1.62 6.33 -6.16
C ILE A 67 0.33 6.14 -5.39
N CYS A 68 -0.55 5.29 -5.90
CA CYS A 68 -1.89 5.05 -5.36
C CYS A 68 -2.04 3.62 -4.84
N ASP A 69 -2.73 3.46 -3.72
CA ASP A 69 -3.03 2.17 -3.12
C ASP A 69 -4.30 1.60 -3.74
N PHE A 70 -4.17 0.52 -4.51
CA PHE A 70 -5.33 -0.18 -5.04
C PHE A 70 -5.89 -1.13 -3.97
N PRO A 71 -7.17 -1.00 -3.59
CA PRO A 71 -7.76 -1.79 -2.51
C PRO A 71 -7.96 -3.26 -2.93
N ASP A 72 -7.79 -4.18 -1.99
CA ASP A 72 -7.98 -5.62 -2.19
C ASP A 72 -9.43 -6.08 -1.99
N ASP A 73 -10.25 -5.29 -1.32
CA ASP A 73 -11.64 -5.57 -0.97
C ASP A 73 -12.67 -5.13 -2.02
N ILE A 74 -12.20 -4.54 -3.13
CA ILE A 74 -13.07 -4.02 -4.19
C ILE A 74 -13.97 -5.10 -4.81
N ASP A 75 -15.20 -4.70 -5.14
CA ASP A 75 -16.19 -5.59 -5.73
C ASP A 75 -15.90 -5.96 -7.18
N ILE A 76 -16.42 -7.11 -7.59
CA ILE A 76 -16.30 -7.61 -8.96
C ILE A 76 -17.00 -6.62 -9.91
N GLY A 77 -16.27 -6.15 -10.92
CA GLY A 77 -16.80 -5.13 -11.83
C GLY A 77 -15.72 -4.51 -12.72
N CYS A 78 -16.18 -3.68 -13.66
CA CYS A 78 -15.31 -2.82 -14.45
C CYS A 78 -15.13 -1.48 -13.73
N TYR A 79 -13.89 -1.01 -13.65
CA TYR A 79 -13.55 0.27 -13.05
C TYR A 79 -12.73 1.12 -14.01
N ALA A 80 -13.12 2.39 -14.11
CA ALA A 80 -12.31 3.45 -14.69
C ALA A 80 -11.40 4.07 -13.61
N VAL A 81 -10.30 4.69 -14.03
CA VAL A 81 -9.46 5.51 -13.15
C VAL A 81 -9.67 6.97 -13.50
N LYS A 82 -10.08 7.76 -12.54
CA LYS A 82 -10.23 9.20 -12.68
C LYS A 82 -9.21 9.92 -11.82
N VAL A 83 -8.49 10.86 -12.42
CA VAL A 83 -7.48 11.68 -11.73
C VAL A 83 -7.89 13.13 -11.90
N SER A 84 -7.97 13.88 -10.80
CA SER A 84 -8.24 15.31 -10.83
C SER A 84 -7.33 16.07 -9.87
N PHE A 85 -6.92 17.28 -10.24
CA PHE A 85 -6.03 18.12 -9.44
C PHE A 85 -6.10 19.58 -9.89
N VAL A 86 -5.60 20.49 -9.07
CA VAL A 86 -5.48 21.92 -9.37
C VAL A 86 -4.02 22.32 -9.41
N ILE A 87 -3.57 22.92 -10.52
CA ILE A 87 -2.22 23.48 -10.64
C ILE A 87 -2.27 24.85 -11.33
N GLY A 88 -1.56 25.83 -10.78
CA GLY A 88 -1.62 27.21 -11.29
C GLY A 88 -3.03 27.83 -11.29
N GLY A 89 -3.91 27.37 -10.40
CA GLY A 89 -5.31 27.81 -10.32
C GLY A 89 -6.26 27.15 -11.34
N ILE A 90 -5.79 26.23 -12.17
CA ILE A 90 -6.59 25.53 -13.18
C ILE A 90 -6.94 24.14 -12.67
N HIS A 91 -8.24 23.80 -12.69
CA HIS A 91 -8.73 22.46 -12.39
C HIS A 91 -8.60 21.56 -13.62
N LEU A 92 -7.98 20.40 -13.45
CA LEU A 92 -7.71 19.41 -14.47
C LEU A 92 -8.32 18.07 -14.04
N SER A 93 -8.84 17.30 -15.00
CA SER A 93 -9.41 15.97 -14.72
C SER A 93 -9.31 15.05 -15.94
N SER A 94 -8.69 13.88 -15.78
CA SER A 94 -8.76 12.78 -16.75
C SER A 94 -9.57 11.61 -16.21
N CYS A 95 -10.14 10.80 -17.09
CA CYS A 95 -10.88 9.59 -16.73
C CYS A 95 -10.63 8.48 -17.76
N GLU A 96 -9.82 7.48 -17.40
CA GLU A 96 -9.51 6.34 -18.25
C GLU A 96 -10.57 5.25 -18.11
N SER A 97 -11.39 5.10 -19.14
CA SER A 97 -12.45 4.10 -19.13
C SER A 97 -11.91 2.66 -19.18
N ASN A 98 -12.59 1.75 -18.49
CA ASN A 98 -12.34 0.30 -18.57
C ASN A 98 -10.90 -0.13 -18.26
N MET A 99 -10.20 0.56 -17.38
CA MET A 99 -8.81 0.24 -17.07
C MET A 99 -8.68 -1.07 -16.29
N PHE A 100 -9.60 -1.34 -15.36
CA PHE A 100 -9.60 -2.54 -14.53
C PHE A 100 -10.88 -3.36 -14.68
N LEU A 101 -10.73 -4.67 -14.72
CA LEU A 101 -11.81 -5.65 -14.60
C LEU A 101 -11.50 -6.57 -13.43
N ILE A 102 -12.24 -6.41 -12.34
CA ILE A 102 -12.11 -7.22 -11.13
C ILE A 102 -12.93 -8.49 -11.33
N VAL A 103 -12.30 -9.64 -11.15
CA VAL A 103 -12.90 -10.95 -11.42
C VAL A 103 -12.76 -11.89 -10.21
N PRO A 104 -13.69 -12.83 -10.01
CA PRO A 104 -13.59 -13.82 -8.93
C PRO A 104 -12.46 -14.83 -9.15
N PHE A 105 -12.09 -15.09 -10.40
CA PHE A 105 -11.01 -15.99 -10.78
C PHE A 105 -10.36 -15.54 -12.09
N ASN A 106 -9.04 -15.68 -12.21
CA ASN A 106 -8.32 -15.46 -13.46
C ASN A 106 -7.28 -16.58 -13.65
N ARG A 107 -7.42 -17.36 -14.72
CA ARG A 107 -6.46 -18.44 -15.05
C ARG A 107 -5.14 -17.90 -15.60
N GLN A 108 -5.07 -16.63 -15.96
CA GLN A 108 -3.86 -15.91 -16.34
C GLN A 108 -3.36 -15.11 -15.12
N SER A 109 -2.93 -15.84 -14.08
CA SER A 109 -2.55 -15.32 -12.75
C SER A 109 -1.21 -14.57 -12.76
N LYS A 110 -1.13 -13.43 -13.44
CA LYS A 110 -0.10 -12.43 -13.16
C LYS A 110 -0.75 -11.06 -13.24
N ILE A 111 -0.66 -10.28 -12.17
CA ILE A 111 -0.95 -8.83 -12.21
C ILE A 111 -0.18 -8.31 -13.43
N PRO A 112 -0.86 -7.78 -14.46
CA PRO A 112 -0.15 -7.53 -15.71
C PRO A 112 0.75 -6.30 -15.50
N VAL A 113 2.06 -6.54 -15.53
CA VAL A 113 3.06 -5.48 -15.46
C VAL A 113 3.10 -4.82 -16.84
N GLY A 114 2.84 -3.52 -16.92
CA GLY A 114 2.84 -2.79 -18.18
C GLY A 114 2.56 -1.30 -17.97
N ILE A 115 2.94 -0.50 -18.96
CA ILE A 115 2.67 0.94 -19.02
C ILE A 115 1.49 1.15 -19.98
N ILE A 116 0.49 1.92 -19.57
CA ILE A 116 -0.60 2.40 -20.43
C ILE A 116 -0.46 3.92 -20.57
N ASP A 117 -0.47 4.41 -21.81
CA ASP A 117 -0.68 5.83 -22.07
C ASP A 117 -2.16 6.15 -21.85
N GLY A 118 -2.44 7.16 -21.03
CA GLY A 118 -3.77 7.66 -20.74
C GLY A 118 -4.34 8.54 -21.86
N GLU A 119 -5.64 8.78 -21.78
CA GLU A 119 -6.34 9.77 -22.57
C GLU A 119 -5.82 11.19 -22.21
N PRO A 120 -5.43 11.98 -23.22
CA PRO A 120 -4.95 13.35 -22.98
C PRO A 120 -6.04 14.22 -22.34
N CYS A 121 -5.69 14.89 -21.24
CA CYS A 121 -6.54 15.88 -20.58
C CYS A 121 -6.00 17.29 -20.87
N GLY A 122 -6.49 17.91 -21.94
CA GLY A 122 -6.02 19.24 -22.36
C GLY A 122 -4.54 19.22 -22.74
N LEU A 123 -3.70 19.92 -21.97
CA LEU A 123 -2.24 19.91 -22.13
C LEU A 123 -1.55 18.85 -21.28
N TYR A 124 -2.27 17.95 -20.59
CA TYR A 124 -1.66 16.98 -19.70
C TYR A 124 -1.83 15.57 -20.24
N ASN A 125 -0.77 14.77 -20.08
CA ASN A 125 -0.72 13.37 -20.43
C ASN A 125 -0.45 12.55 -19.17
N LEU A 126 -1.22 11.48 -18.99
CA LEU A 126 -1.07 10.56 -17.88
C LEU A 126 -0.52 9.24 -18.42
N LYS A 127 0.39 8.60 -17.69
CA LYS A 127 0.77 7.21 -17.96
C LYS A 127 0.62 6.39 -16.70
N TYR A 128 0.10 5.18 -16.86
CA TYR A 128 -0.24 4.30 -15.76
C TYR A 128 0.64 3.07 -15.79
N TYR A 129 1.17 2.66 -14.65
CA TYR A 129 1.81 1.35 -14.54
C TYR A 129 1.55 0.70 -13.19
N ILE A 130 1.55 -0.62 -13.18
CA ILE A 130 1.22 -1.41 -11.99
C ILE A 130 2.50 -2.05 -11.47
N THR A 131 2.75 -1.89 -10.17
CA THR A 131 3.79 -2.63 -9.46
C THR A 131 3.14 -3.49 -8.38
N THR A 132 3.69 -4.68 -8.20
CA THR A 132 3.34 -5.57 -7.08
C THR A 132 4.20 -5.30 -5.86
N GLU A 133 5.19 -4.41 -5.99
CA GLU A 133 5.95 -3.87 -4.88
C GLU A 133 5.04 -2.93 -4.12
N ASN A 134 4.28 -3.52 -3.21
CA ASN A 134 3.55 -2.80 -2.20
C ASN A 134 4.56 -2.11 -1.26
N SER A 135 5.07 -0.95 -1.66
CA SER A 135 5.68 0.04 -0.76
C SER A 135 4.57 0.67 0.09
N TYR A 136 3.86 -0.17 0.85
CA TYR A 136 3.21 0.34 2.04
C TYR A 136 4.32 0.92 2.92
N ASP A 137 4.01 1.98 3.66
CA ASP A 137 4.65 2.21 4.97
C ASP A 137 4.26 1.06 5.93
N TYR A 138 4.25 -0.19 5.44
CA TYR A 138 4.07 -1.38 6.23
C TYR A 138 5.35 -1.50 7.02
N LYS A 139 5.24 -1.10 8.28
CA LYS A 139 6.29 -1.27 9.25
C LYS A 139 5.82 -2.34 10.19
N PHE A 140 6.62 -3.39 10.25
CA PHE A 140 6.42 -4.49 11.14
C PHE A 140 7.61 -4.53 12.08
N TRP A 141 7.34 -4.33 13.35
CA TRP A 141 8.35 -4.48 14.38
C TRP A 141 8.13 -5.80 15.10
N TYR A 142 9.21 -6.51 15.38
CA TYR A 142 9.18 -7.73 16.15
C TYR A 142 10.44 -7.88 17.00
N GLY A 143 10.32 -8.57 18.13
CA GLY A 143 11.46 -8.83 19.00
C GLY A 143 11.04 -9.05 20.43
N SER A 144 12.01 -9.02 21.33
CA SER A 144 11.79 -9.12 22.77
C SER A 144 12.09 -7.80 23.48
N SER A 145 11.35 -7.53 24.56
CA SER A 145 11.44 -6.32 25.36
C SER A 145 11.24 -6.63 26.85
N SER A 146 11.71 -5.74 27.72
CA SER A 146 11.34 -5.72 29.14
C SER A 146 9.94 -5.12 29.38
N ALA A 147 9.39 -4.41 28.40
CA ALA A 147 8.10 -3.75 28.51
C ALA A 147 6.96 -4.78 28.51
N ASN A 148 5.98 -4.58 29.40
CA ASN A 148 4.78 -5.40 29.52
C ASN A 148 3.49 -4.65 29.12
N SER A 149 3.64 -3.41 28.61
CA SER A 149 2.54 -2.54 28.20
C SER A 149 2.99 -1.59 27.08
N VAL A 150 2.03 -1.08 26.29
CA VAL A 150 2.32 -0.23 25.13
C VAL A 150 3.05 1.05 25.52
N SER A 151 2.73 1.65 26.67
CA SER A 151 3.36 2.88 27.14
C SER A 151 4.83 2.74 27.53
N GLU A 152 5.27 1.52 27.84
CA GLU A 152 6.65 1.23 28.25
C GLU A 152 7.53 0.76 27.08
N LEU A 153 6.92 0.35 25.96
CA LEU A 153 7.64 -0.20 24.82
C LEU A 153 8.47 0.87 24.11
N ASN A 154 9.79 0.64 24.04
CA ASN A 154 10.67 1.37 23.15
C ASN A 154 10.83 0.61 21.81
N LYS A 155 10.12 1.04 20.77
CA LYS A 155 10.14 0.39 19.44
C LYS A 155 11.52 0.32 18.79
N ASP A 156 12.45 1.19 19.16
CA ASP A 156 13.80 1.21 18.60
C ASP A 156 14.65 -0.01 19.00
N GLU A 157 14.20 -0.78 20.00
CA GLU A 157 14.85 -2.03 20.38
C GLU A 157 14.38 -3.26 19.60
N LEU A 158 13.28 -3.11 18.84
CA LEU A 158 12.71 -4.17 18.02
C LEU A 158 13.33 -4.18 16.63
N ALA A 159 13.43 -5.36 16.04
CA ALA A 159 13.78 -5.49 14.62
C ALA A 159 12.62 -4.94 13.78
N CYS A 160 12.94 -4.20 12.71
CA CYS A 160 11.95 -3.65 11.78
C CYS A 160 12.06 -4.33 10.42
N ASP A 161 10.95 -4.84 9.90
CA ASP A 161 10.79 -5.30 8.52
C ASP A 161 9.80 -4.37 7.79
N PHE A 162 10.14 -4.03 6.55
CA PHE A 162 9.33 -3.18 5.67
C PHE A 162 8.47 -4.00 4.69
N ASN A 163 8.63 -5.33 4.69
CA ASN A 163 7.87 -6.25 3.87
C ASN A 163 6.70 -6.85 4.67
N ARG A 164 5.61 -7.21 3.98
CA ARG A 164 4.43 -7.86 4.58
C ARG A 164 4.87 -9.07 5.42
N ALA A 165 4.43 -9.14 6.68
CA ALA A 165 4.82 -10.23 7.58
C ALA A 165 4.03 -11.51 7.35
N SER A 166 2.88 -11.43 6.67
CA SER A 166 2.04 -12.61 6.39
C SER A 166 2.81 -13.71 5.66
N GLY A 167 2.60 -14.95 6.08
CA GLY A 167 3.27 -16.14 5.58
C GLY A 167 4.73 -16.29 6.01
N LYS A 168 5.27 -15.34 6.80
CA LYS A 168 6.63 -15.43 7.35
C LYS A 168 6.63 -16.09 8.72
N THR A 169 7.79 -16.66 9.04
CA THR A 169 8.10 -17.25 10.34
C THR A 169 9.24 -16.46 10.99
N PHE A 170 9.08 -16.15 12.27
CA PHE A 170 10.01 -15.37 13.08
C PHE A 170 10.47 -16.22 14.27
N THR A 171 11.79 -16.31 14.44
CA THR A 171 12.40 -16.87 15.64
C THR A 171 12.86 -15.71 16.52
N ILE A 172 12.32 -15.62 17.73
CA ILE A 172 12.57 -14.49 18.64
C ILE A 172 13.21 -15.02 19.92
N GLU A 173 14.41 -14.52 20.24
CA GLU A 173 15.08 -14.84 21.49
C GLU A 173 14.54 -13.99 22.63
N THR A 174 14.32 -14.62 23.77
CA THR A 174 13.94 -13.99 25.04
C THR A 174 15.06 -14.20 26.05
N THR A 175 15.24 -13.24 26.96
CA THR A 175 16.24 -13.29 28.02
C THR A 175 15.60 -12.92 29.36
N ASP A 176 16.29 -13.15 30.48
CA ASP A 176 15.82 -12.76 31.81
C ASP A 176 15.51 -11.24 31.91
N SER A 177 16.16 -10.42 31.08
CA SER A 177 15.92 -8.97 31.01
C SER A 177 14.90 -8.56 29.96
N LYS A 178 14.58 -9.43 28.99
CA LYS A 178 13.62 -9.18 27.91
C LYS A 178 12.69 -10.38 27.73
N PRO A 179 11.77 -10.60 28.69
CA PRO A 179 10.96 -11.81 28.71
C PRO A 179 9.67 -11.72 27.89
N TYR A 180 9.32 -10.54 27.35
CA TYR A 180 8.08 -10.33 26.58
C TYR A 180 8.39 -10.27 25.09
N ILE A 181 7.61 -10.99 24.29
CA ILE A 181 7.68 -10.94 22.83
C ILE A 181 6.67 -9.93 22.32
N TRP A 182 7.11 -9.09 21.40
CA TRP A 182 6.31 -8.02 20.81
C TRP A 182 6.20 -8.19 19.30
N PHE A 183 5.01 -7.89 18.79
CA PHE A 183 4.74 -7.60 17.38
C PHE A 183 4.00 -6.26 17.28
N VAL A 184 4.45 -5.37 16.40
CA VAL A 184 3.78 -4.09 16.14
C VAL A 184 3.60 -3.92 14.65
N CYS A 185 2.40 -3.57 14.21
CA CYS A 185 2.08 -3.49 12.79
C CYS A 185 1.02 -2.44 12.48
N THR A 186 1.01 -1.99 11.23
CA THR A 186 0.03 -1.00 10.72
C THR A 186 -1.30 -1.61 10.26
N SER A 187 -1.44 -2.94 10.35
CA SER A 187 -2.65 -3.70 10.00
C SER A 187 -2.80 -4.88 10.95
N PRO A 188 -4.04 -5.34 11.25
CA PRO A 188 -4.24 -6.45 12.16
C PRO A 188 -3.64 -7.74 11.59
N ILE A 189 -3.16 -8.62 12.48
CA ILE A 189 -2.47 -9.87 12.11
C ILE A 189 -3.00 -11.04 12.92
N THR A 190 -2.89 -12.24 12.36
CA THR A 190 -3.09 -13.50 13.10
C THR A 190 -1.73 -14.08 13.45
N ILE A 191 -1.46 -14.30 14.73
CA ILE A 191 -0.20 -14.92 15.19
C ILE A 191 -0.48 -16.40 15.45
N THR A 192 0.38 -17.27 14.91
CA THR A 192 0.30 -18.72 15.12
C THR A 192 1.62 -19.28 15.64
N GLN A 193 1.54 -20.34 16.42
CA GLN A 193 2.69 -21.12 16.88
C GLN A 193 2.38 -22.59 16.63
N ALA A 194 3.31 -23.30 15.98
CA ALA A 194 3.10 -24.69 15.55
C ALA A 194 1.81 -24.90 14.72
N GLY A 195 1.39 -23.89 13.95
CA GLY A 195 0.19 -23.92 13.10
C GLY A 195 -1.13 -23.69 13.84
N LEU A 196 -1.11 -23.36 15.13
CA LEU A 196 -2.31 -23.03 15.91
C LEU A 196 -2.32 -21.53 16.24
N PRO A 197 -3.49 -20.84 16.19
CA PRO A 197 -3.60 -19.48 16.67
C PRO A 197 -3.16 -19.34 18.12
N THR A 198 -2.29 -18.37 18.39
CA THR A 198 -1.77 -18.07 19.72
C THR A 198 -2.40 -16.79 20.22
N ALA A 199 -2.86 -16.80 21.47
CA ALA A 199 -3.39 -15.60 22.10
C ALA A 199 -2.23 -14.68 22.51
N PHE A 200 -2.34 -13.42 22.12
CA PHE A 200 -1.46 -12.33 22.56
C PHE A 200 -2.34 -11.26 23.21
N ASN A 201 -1.78 -10.54 24.17
CA ASN A 201 -2.35 -9.28 24.62
C ASN A 201 -2.34 -8.31 23.43
N MET A 202 -3.38 -7.48 23.29
CA MET A 202 -3.52 -6.61 22.13
C MET A 202 -4.10 -5.24 22.52
N GLU A 203 -3.52 -4.20 21.93
CA GLU A 203 -4.01 -2.83 22.04
C GLU A 203 -3.78 -2.07 20.73
N GLN A 204 -4.68 -1.14 20.40
CA GLN A 204 -4.56 -0.28 19.22
C GLN A 204 -4.34 1.17 19.64
N VAL A 205 -3.21 1.76 19.23
CA VAL A 205 -2.84 3.16 19.52
C VAL A 205 -2.29 3.80 18.25
N ASP A 206 -2.75 5.01 17.91
CA ASP A 206 -2.24 5.81 16.79
C ASP A 206 -2.11 5.05 15.45
N ASN A 207 -3.13 4.26 15.09
CA ASN A 207 -3.18 3.40 13.89
C ASN A 207 -2.14 2.27 13.84
N LEU A 208 -1.54 1.92 14.98
CA LEU A 208 -0.73 0.73 15.15
C LEU A 208 -1.47 -0.29 16.00
N TYR A 209 -1.31 -1.56 15.63
CA TYR A 209 -1.73 -2.71 16.41
C TYR A 209 -0.50 -3.23 17.14
N PHE A 210 -0.61 -3.32 18.47
CA PHE A 210 0.42 -3.85 19.34
C PHE A 210 -0.04 -5.21 19.84
N TYR A 211 0.84 -6.20 19.76
CA TYR A 211 0.63 -7.53 20.29
C TYR A 211 1.80 -7.89 21.19
N TRP A 212 1.55 -8.38 22.39
CA TRP A 212 2.62 -8.90 23.25
C TRP A 212 2.23 -10.17 24.00
N SER A 213 3.23 -11.01 24.25
CA SER A 213 3.06 -12.25 25.01
C SER A 213 2.92 -11.97 26.51
N ASP A 214 2.57 -13.01 27.26
CA ASP A 214 2.88 -13.05 28.69
C ASP A 214 4.40 -13.19 28.91
N GLU A 215 4.84 -13.14 30.17
CA GLU A 215 6.25 -13.32 30.53
C GLU A 215 6.73 -14.74 30.17
N LEU A 216 7.80 -14.83 29.38
CA LEU A 216 8.40 -16.09 28.93
C LEU A 216 9.74 -16.36 29.61
N VAL A 217 10.09 -17.64 29.72
CA VAL A 217 11.41 -18.07 30.18
C VAL A 217 12.44 -17.79 29.10
N ALA A 218 13.64 -17.37 29.50
CA ALA A 218 14.75 -17.13 28.58
C ALA A 218 15.03 -18.34 27.67
N GLY A 219 15.10 -18.09 26.37
CA GLY A 219 15.18 -19.13 25.34
C GLY A 219 15.15 -18.57 23.93
N ASN A 220 15.60 -19.39 22.98
CA ASN A 220 15.73 -19.05 21.55
C ASN A 220 14.85 -19.92 20.63
N ASP A 221 13.87 -20.62 21.22
CA ASP A 221 12.95 -21.56 20.57
C ASP A 221 11.54 -20.98 20.37
N ASN A 222 11.35 -19.69 20.62
CA ASN A 222 10.09 -19.02 20.36
C ASN A 222 9.93 -18.74 18.85
N ILE A 223 9.23 -19.64 18.17
CA ILE A 223 8.98 -19.58 16.72
C ILE A 223 7.50 -19.26 16.47
N TYR A 224 7.23 -18.13 15.81
CA TYR A 224 5.88 -17.70 15.45
C TYR A 224 5.74 -17.51 13.94
N SER A 225 4.56 -17.83 13.41
CA SER A 225 4.20 -17.57 12.02
C SER A 225 3.02 -16.59 11.96
N ILE A 226 3.09 -15.64 11.04
CA ILE A 226 2.00 -14.68 10.83
C ILE A 226 1.08 -15.20 9.73
N GLY A 227 -0.20 -15.36 10.05
CA GLY A 227 -1.24 -15.81 9.11
C GLY A 227 -1.71 -14.70 8.19
N ASP A 228 -2.33 -15.11 7.08
CA ASP A 228 -3.01 -14.25 6.09
C ASP A 228 -4.28 -13.58 6.63
#